data_AF-A0A7J2V3T4-F1
#
_entry.id   AF-A0A7J2V3T4-F1
#
_cell.length_a   1.000
_cell.length_b   1.000
_cell.length_c   1.000
_cell.angle_alpha   90.00
_cell.angle_beta   90.00
_cell.angle_gamma   90.00
#
_symmetry.space_group_name_H-M   'P 1'
#
loop_
_entity.id
_entity.type
_entity.pdbx_description
1 polymer ?
#
loop_
_entity_poly.entity_id
_entity_poly.type
_entity_poly.pdbx_seq_one_letter_code
_entity_poly.pdbx_strand_id
1 'polypeptide(L)'
;MSTDIYQHDKRSRKSLFLSSIEWRECREVVKDYMEKGYGFQVVPPLQYVSSEGRDYLIYSIANLAHEMIHRGHEVVFLKKRGVESDIEYIVREIITRGIGIEVREC
;
A
#
# COMPACT_ATOMS: atom_id res chain seq x y z
N MET A 1 23.62 -31.66 -2.46
CA MET A 1 22.59 -31.18 -3.41
C MET A 1 22.00 -29.92 -2.80
N SER A 2 22.45 -28.75 -3.26
CA SER A 2 21.99 -27.45 -2.78
C SER A 2 20.62 -27.14 -3.37
N THR A 3 19.59 -27.01 -2.52
CA THR A 3 18.28 -26.47 -2.89
C THR A 3 18.32 -24.94 -2.78
N ASP A 4 18.99 -24.30 -3.73
CA ASP A 4 18.94 -22.85 -3.94
C ASP A 4 17.67 -22.47 -4.74
N ILE A 5 16.48 -22.67 -4.17
CA ILE A 5 15.19 -22.23 -4.76
C ILE A 5 14.74 -20.87 -4.18
N TYR A 6 15.68 -20.03 -3.73
CA TYR A 6 15.39 -18.65 -3.30
C TYR A 6 16.22 -17.61 -4.08
N GLN A 7 16.70 -17.96 -5.27
CA GLN A 7 17.27 -16.97 -6.18
C GLN A 7 16.15 -16.17 -6.87
N HIS A 8 16.04 -14.91 -6.45
CA HIS A 8 15.37 -13.79 -7.12
C HIS A 8 13.85 -13.67 -7.01
N ASP A 9 13.35 -13.41 -5.80
CA ASP A 9 12.33 -12.36 -5.71
C ASP A 9 13.05 -11.00 -5.67
N LYS A 10 13.25 -10.39 -6.84
CA LYS A 10 13.83 -9.03 -7.00
C LYS A 10 12.82 -7.92 -6.67
N ARG A 11 11.58 -8.26 -6.32
CA ARG A 11 10.62 -7.25 -5.86
C ARG A 11 11.13 -6.74 -4.53
N SER A 12 11.24 -5.41 -4.41
CA SER A 12 11.51 -4.78 -3.13
C SER A 12 10.60 -5.42 -2.08
N ARG A 13 11.19 -6.00 -1.02
CA ARG A 13 10.44 -6.45 0.17
C ARG A 13 9.85 -5.27 0.94
N LYS A 14 9.81 -4.07 0.35
CA LYS A 14 9.29 -2.84 0.90
C LYS A 14 8.26 -2.26 -0.06
N SER A 15 7.08 -1.91 0.43
CA SER A 15 5.99 -1.43 -0.41
C SER A 15 5.27 -0.27 0.23
N LEU A 16 5.12 0.80 -0.55
CA LEU A 16 4.41 2.01 -0.17
C LEU A 16 3.07 2.04 -0.89
N PHE A 17 1.98 1.93 -0.13
CA PHE A 17 0.64 2.15 -0.64
C PHE A 17 0.27 3.62 -0.43
N LEU A 18 -0.26 4.24 -1.47
CA LEU A 18 -0.65 5.65 -1.45
C LEU A 18 -1.70 5.93 -2.53
N SER A 19 -2.51 6.99 -2.38
CA SER A 19 -3.42 7.39 -3.46
C SER A 19 -2.74 8.36 -4.43
N SER A 20 -3.47 8.71 -5.49
CA SER A 20 -3.04 9.76 -6.43
C SER A 20 -2.83 11.13 -5.74
N ILE A 21 -3.51 11.39 -4.63
CA ILE A 21 -3.37 12.63 -3.85
C ILE A 21 -2.00 12.67 -3.18
N GLU A 22 -1.65 11.64 -2.41
CA GLU A 22 -0.33 11.57 -1.74
C GLU A 22 0.80 11.55 -2.76
N TRP A 23 0.64 10.84 -3.89
CA TRP A 23 1.65 10.84 -4.95
C TRP A 23 1.94 12.26 -5.47
N ARG A 24 0.89 13.07 -5.63
CA ARG A 24 1.00 14.42 -6.20
C ARG A 24 1.48 15.45 -5.18
N GLU A 25 1.00 15.34 -3.94
CA GLU A 25 1.08 16.40 -2.94
C GLU A 25 2.12 16.13 -1.85
N CYS A 26 2.56 14.88 -1.67
CA CYS A 26 3.58 14.47 -0.70
C CYS A 26 4.90 14.09 -1.38
N ARG A 27 5.29 14.79 -2.45
CA ARG A 27 6.40 14.41 -3.34
C ARG A 27 7.72 14.16 -2.62
N GLU A 28 8.09 15.02 -1.68
CA GLU A 28 9.35 14.87 -0.94
C GLU A 28 9.36 13.59 -0.08
N VAL A 29 8.23 13.28 0.57
CA VAL A 29 8.08 12.05 1.36
C VAL A 29 8.10 10.82 0.44
N VAL A 30 7.38 10.87 -0.69
CA VAL A 30 7.39 9.79 -1.68
C VAL A 30 8.81 9.55 -2.21
N LYS A 31 9.55 10.62 -2.51
CA LYS A 31 10.95 10.55 -2.97
C LYS A 31 11.87 9.92 -1.92
N ASP A 32 11.72 10.26 -0.64
CA ASP A 32 12.46 9.61 0.45
C ASP A 32 12.21 8.09 0.50
N TYR A 33 10.96 7.64 0.32
CA TYR A 33 10.66 6.21 0.17
C TYR A 33 11.27 5.58 -1.10
N MET A 34 11.31 6.31 -2.21
CA MET A 34 11.99 5.85 -3.44
C MET A 34 13.47 5.60 -3.18
N GLU A 35 14.15 6.53 -2.53
CA GLU A 35 15.57 6.44 -2.19
C GLU A 35 15.85 5.29 -1.19
N LYS A 36 14.88 4.97 -0.33
CA LYS A 36 14.90 3.79 0.57
C LYS A 36 14.57 2.47 -0.11
N GLY A 37 14.30 2.49 -1.42
CA GLY A 37 14.06 1.30 -2.25
C GLY A 37 12.66 0.72 -2.16
N TYR A 38 11.64 1.50 -1.74
CA TYR A 38 10.26 1.03 -1.73
C TYR A 38 9.67 0.93 -3.14
N GLY A 39 8.88 -0.12 -3.39
CA GLY A 39 8.00 -0.21 -4.55
C GLY A 39 6.65 0.48 -4.28
N PHE A 40 6.05 1.11 -5.29
CA PHE A 40 4.81 1.89 -5.12
C PHE A 40 3.57 1.12 -5.59
N GLN A 41 2.53 1.17 -4.77
CA GLN A 41 1.19 0.69 -5.09
C GLN A 41 0.23 1.88 -5.03
N VAL A 42 -0.08 2.45 -6.19
CA VAL A 42 -0.97 3.62 -6.28
C VAL A 42 -2.41 3.15 -6.31
N VAL A 43 -3.18 3.53 -5.29
CA VAL A 43 -4.62 3.26 -5.21
C VAL A 43 -5.34 4.07 -6.29
N PRO A 44 -6.14 3.43 -7.16
CA PRO A 44 -6.90 4.13 -8.18
C PRO A 44 -7.97 5.02 -7.54
N PRO A 45 -8.36 6.15 -8.17
CA PRO A 45 -9.37 7.01 -7.59
C PRO A 45 -10.74 6.30 -7.51
N LEU A 46 -11.24 6.06 -6.29
CA LEU A 46 -12.43 5.22 -6.08
C LEU A 46 -13.74 5.92 -6.46
N GLN A 47 -13.69 7.25 -6.63
CA GLN A 47 -14.82 8.06 -7.10
C GLN A 47 -15.25 7.73 -8.54
N TYR A 48 -14.36 7.15 -9.36
CA TYR A 48 -14.67 6.77 -10.75
C TYR A 48 -15.08 5.30 -10.89
N VAL A 49 -15.23 4.59 -9.78
CA VAL A 49 -15.61 3.17 -9.75
C VAL A 49 -17.04 3.05 -9.24
N SER A 50 -17.80 2.11 -9.80
CA SER A 50 -19.12 1.76 -9.27
C SER A 50 -19.02 1.36 -7.79
N SER A 51 -20.13 1.44 -7.05
CA SER A 51 -20.15 1.04 -5.63
C SER A 51 -19.64 -0.39 -5.43
N GLU A 52 -20.15 -1.34 -6.22
CA GLU A 52 -19.71 -2.74 -6.17
C GLU A 52 -18.23 -2.90 -6.54
N GLY A 53 -17.76 -2.19 -7.57
CA GLY A 53 -16.36 -2.23 -7.98
C GLY A 53 -15.43 -1.60 -6.94
N ARG A 54 -15.91 -0.59 -6.20
CA ARG A 54 -15.18 0.07 -5.13
C ARG A 54 -14.91 -0.91 -3.99
N ASP A 55 -15.94 -1.61 -3.51
CA ASP A 55 -15.79 -2.60 -2.44
C ASP A 55 -14.82 -3.71 -2.87
N TYR A 56 -14.97 -4.21 -4.10
CA TYR A 56 -14.06 -5.22 -4.65
C TYR A 56 -12.59 -4.74 -4.68
N LEU A 57 -12.34 -3.50 -5.10
CA LEU A 57 -10.99 -2.92 -5.11
C LEU A 57 -10.44 -2.74 -3.70
N ILE A 58 -11.26 -2.24 -2.77
CA ILE A 58 -10.87 -2.09 -1.36
C ILE A 58 -10.43 -3.43 -0.79
N TYR A 59 -11.25 -4.46 -0.95
CA TYR A 59 -10.95 -5.81 -0.48
C TYR A 59 -9.73 -6.42 -1.17
N SER A 60 -9.59 -6.22 -2.48
CA SER A 60 -8.46 -6.76 -3.25
C SER A 60 -7.13 -6.16 -2.81
N ILE A 61 -7.09 -4.84 -2.58
CA ILE A 61 -5.88 -4.14 -2.13
C ILE A 61 -5.57 -4.51 -0.67
N ALA A 62 -6.58 -4.59 0.20
CA ALA A 62 -6.40 -5.03 1.58
C ALA A 62 -5.87 -6.48 1.65
N ASN A 63 -6.38 -7.39 0.82
CA ASN A 63 -5.88 -8.77 0.70
C ASN A 63 -4.43 -8.82 0.21
N LEU A 64 -4.09 -8.02 -0.81
CA LEU A 64 -2.72 -7.93 -1.30
C LEU A 64 -1.76 -7.46 -0.19
N ALA A 65 -2.10 -6.38 0.50
CA ALA A 65 -1.27 -5.88 1.61
C ALA A 65 -1.11 -6.92 2.72
N HIS A 66 -2.19 -7.62 3.08
CA HIS A 66 -2.15 -8.70 4.06
C HIS A 66 -1.20 -9.82 3.64
N GLU A 67 -1.30 -10.28 2.39
CA GLU A 67 -0.45 -11.34 1.85
C GLU A 67 1.03 -10.91 1.84
N MET A 68 1.32 -9.67 1.47
CA MET A 68 2.67 -9.11 1.49
C MET A 68 3.25 -9.12 2.91
N ILE A 69 2.48 -8.65 3.90
CA ILE A 69 2.89 -8.66 5.31
C ILE A 69 3.13 -10.09 5.80
N HIS A 70 2.21 -11.03 5.48
CA HIS A 70 2.35 -12.43 5.84
C HIS A 70 3.61 -13.08 5.24
N ARG A 71 4.02 -12.66 4.05
CA ARG A 71 5.25 -13.08 3.37
C ARG A 71 6.51 -12.33 3.85
N GLY A 72 6.39 -11.48 4.87
CA GLY A 72 7.51 -10.74 5.46
C GLY A 72 7.93 -9.49 4.68
N HIS A 73 7.03 -8.88 3.91
CA HIS A 73 7.27 -7.58 3.31
C HIS A 73 7.02 -6.46 4.34
N GLU A 74 7.86 -5.43 4.31
CA GLU A 74 7.64 -4.14 4.95
C GLU A 74 6.58 -3.37 4.13
N VAL A 75 5.41 -3.13 4.72
CA VAL A 75 4.30 -2.44 4.06
C VAL A 75 3.95 -1.18 4.83
N VAL A 76 3.98 -0.05 4.13
CA VAL A 76 3.66 1.28 4.68
C VAL A 76 2.52 1.89 3.88
N PHE A 77 1.55 2.46 4.58
CA PHE A 77 0.47 3.26 4.01
C PHE A 77 0.78 4.73 4.22
N LEU A 78 1.00 5.47 3.15
CA LEU A 78 1.16 6.92 3.21
C LEU A 78 -0.21 7.59 3.11
N LYS A 79 -0.51 8.44 4.09
CA LYS A 79 -1.74 9.21 4.17
C LYS A 79 -1.39 10.70 4.31
N LYS A 80 -2.09 11.57 3.60
CA LYS A 80 -1.98 13.02 3.84
C LYS A 80 -2.84 13.46 5.04
N ARG A 81 -2.27 14.22 5.95
CA ARG A 81 -2.90 14.72 7.16
C ARG A 81 -4.00 15.71 6.81
N GLY A 82 -5.17 15.50 7.42
CA GLY A 82 -6.33 16.38 7.25
C GLY A 82 -6.99 16.29 5.86
N VAL A 83 -6.63 15.30 5.04
CA VAL A 83 -7.23 15.06 3.73
C VAL A 83 -7.80 13.65 3.69
N GLU A 84 -9.11 13.54 3.42
CA GLU A 84 -9.74 12.25 3.15
C GLU A 84 -9.38 11.81 1.73
N SER A 85 -8.53 10.80 1.62
CA SER A 85 -8.09 10.22 0.34
C SER A 85 -8.49 8.75 0.23
N ASP A 86 -8.43 8.21 -0.98
CA ASP A 86 -8.88 6.84 -1.26
C ASP A 86 -8.12 5.77 -0.45
N ILE A 87 -6.89 6.08 -0.02
CA ILE A 87 -6.08 5.21 0.84
C ILE A 87 -6.74 4.96 2.20
N GLU A 88 -7.56 5.91 2.69
CA GLU A 88 -8.23 5.78 3.98
C GLU A 88 -9.20 4.61 4.00
N TYR A 89 -9.93 4.37 2.91
CA TYR A 89 -10.87 3.26 2.81
C TYR A 89 -10.13 1.91 2.92
N ILE A 90 -8.96 1.82 2.29
CA ILE A 90 -8.09 0.64 2.38
C ILE A 90 -7.58 0.45 3.80
N VAL A 91 -7.06 1.51 4.42
CA VAL A 91 -6.53 1.48 5.79
C VAL A 91 -7.62 1.08 6.78
N ARG A 92 -8.83 1.65 6.66
CA ARG A 92 -9.98 1.29 7.51
C ARG A 92 -10.36 -0.18 7.36
N GLU A 93 -10.37 -0.71 6.14
CA GLU A 93 -10.67 -2.13 5.90
C GLU A 93 -9.63 -3.05 6.55
N ILE A 94 -8.34 -2.73 6.41
CA ILE A 94 -7.25 -3.51 6.99
C ILE A 94 -7.31 -3.49 8.53
N ILE A 95 -7.56 -2.32 9.14
CA ILE A 95 -7.72 -2.18 10.59
C ILE A 95 -8.92 -2.98 11.08
N THR A 96 -10.04 -2.95 10.35
CA THR A 96 -11.26 -3.71 10.68
C THR A 96 -11.01 -5.22 10.71
N ARG A 97 -10.07 -5.70 9.88
CA ARG A 97 -9.63 -7.11 9.85
C ARG A 97 -8.58 -7.46 10.91
N GLY A 98 -8.12 -6.49 11.70
CA GLY A 98 -7.10 -6.71 12.74
C GLY A 98 -5.69 -6.98 12.20
N ILE A 99 -5.41 -6.58 10.96
CA ILE A 99 -4.08 -6.74 10.37
C ILE A 99 -3.18 -5.58 10.84
N GLY A 100 -2.04 -5.91 11.44
CA GLY A 100 -1.05 -4.92 11.87
C GLY A 100 -0.40 -4.23 10.68
N ILE A 101 -0.60 -2.92 10.55
CA ILE A 101 -0.01 -2.09 9.49
C ILE A 101 0.70 -0.86 10.03
N GLU A 102 1.66 -0.38 9.26
CA GLU A 102 2.28 0.92 9.46
C GLU A 102 1.56 1.98 8.62
N VAL A 103 1.02 3.00 9.28
CA VAL A 103 0.46 4.19 8.62
C VAL A 103 1.37 5.37 8.93
N ARG A 104 1.77 6.08 7.88
CA ARG A 104 2.62 7.27 7.97
C ARG A 104 1.90 8.46 7.40
N GLU A 105 2.04 9.58 8.10
CA GLU A 105 1.49 10.84 7.65
C GLU A 105 2.53 11.63 6.85
N CYS A 106 2.08 12.13 5.71
CA CYS A 106 2.53 13.40 5.13
C CYS A 106 1.38 14.43 5.31
#